data_AF-A0A9C9G5Q6-F1
#
_entry.id   AF-A0A9C9G5Q6-F1
#
_cell.length_a   1.000
_cell.length_b   1.000
_cell.length_c   1.000
_cell.angle_alpha   90.00
_cell.angle_beta   90.00
_cell.angle_gamma   90.00
#
_symmetry.space_group_name_H-M   'P 1'
#
loop_
_entity.id
_entity.type
_entity.pdbx_description
1 polymer ?
#
loop_
_entity_poly.entity_id
_entity_poly.type
_entity_poly.pdbx_seq_one_letter_code
_entity_poly.pdbx_strand_id
1 'polypeptide(L)'
;MSTNSHLLELYDADDYAGPNPLRVTGQGIVWGPEGVKYYILEISEPLDVDDQTILQLAVRPHYDGDPIDNPINSTCTVGIAYSRPGAVFTPGEQYGFKDFCFWSVGKIQILNGHN
;
A
#
# COMPACT_ATOMS: atom_id res chain seq x y z
N MET A 1 -5.60 -5.61 17.07
CA MET A 1 -5.53 -6.04 15.65
C MET A 1 -4.09 -6.43 15.37
N SER A 2 -3.85 -7.57 14.76
CA SER A 2 -2.51 -8.05 14.44
C SER A 2 -1.92 -7.18 13.34
N THR A 3 -0.80 -6.52 13.61
CA THR A 3 -0.04 -5.77 12.61
C THR A 3 0.75 -6.78 11.76
N ASN A 4 0.30 -7.03 10.53
CA ASN A 4 1.01 -7.93 9.62
C ASN A 4 2.17 -7.17 8.97
N SER A 5 3.38 -7.76 9.02
CA SER A 5 4.55 -7.27 8.29
C SER A 5 4.60 -7.89 6.90
N HIS A 6 5.02 -7.10 5.92
CA HIS A 6 5.07 -7.51 4.52
C HIS A 6 6.36 -7.06 3.84
N LEU A 7 6.70 -7.74 2.74
CA LEU A 7 7.57 -7.21 1.71
C LEU A 7 6.71 -6.76 0.53
N LEU A 8 6.92 -5.53 0.08
CA LEU A 8 6.28 -4.96 -1.10
C LEU A 8 7.35 -4.72 -2.17
N GLU A 9 7.36 -5.58 -3.18
CA GLU A 9 8.19 -5.42 -4.37
C GLU A 9 7.49 -4.48 -5.36
N LEU A 10 8.17 -3.41 -5.77
CA LEU A 10 7.67 -2.48 -6.78
C LEU A 10 8.07 -2.99 -8.18
N TYR A 11 7.13 -2.95 -9.13
CA TYR A 11 7.39 -3.26 -10.53
C TYR A 11 7.63 -1.99 -11.33
N ASP A 12 8.58 -2.02 -12.27
CA ASP A 12 8.89 -0.94 -13.22
C ASP A 12 8.97 0.46 -12.58
N ALA A 13 9.54 0.53 -11.36
CA ALA A 13 9.67 1.78 -10.59
C ALA A 13 10.95 2.55 -10.99
N ASP A 14 11.05 2.92 -12.27
CA ASP A 14 12.18 3.69 -12.81
C ASP A 14 12.35 5.07 -12.13
N ASP A 15 11.27 5.57 -11.52
CA ASP A 15 11.18 6.80 -10.73
C ASP A 15 11.62 6.62 -9.26
N TYR A 16 11.90 5.39 -8.81
CA TYR A 16 12.29 5.07 -7.45
C TYR A 16 13.69 4.47 -7.36
N ALA A 17 14.59 5.17 -6.66
CA ALA A 17 15.98 4.74 -6.48
C ALA A 17 16.27 4.07 -5.12
N GLY A 18 15.26 3.88 -4.27
CA GLY A 18 15.44 3.33 -2.93
C GLY A 18 15.37 1.80 -2.84
N PRO A 19 15.32 1.24 -1.62
CA PRO A 19 15.28 -0.21 -1.42
C PRO A 19 14.03 -0.85 -2.03
N ASN A 20 14.23 -1.85 -2.89
CA ASN A 20 13.16 -2.69 -3.44
C ASN A 20 13.57 -4.16 -3.24
N PRO A 21 12.82 -4.99 -2.48
CA PRO A 21 11.48 -4.73 -1.91
C PRO A 21 11.47 -3.85 -0.65
N LEU A 22 10.36 -3.13 -0.47
CA LEU A 22 10.05 -2.32 0.70
C LEU A 22 9.60 -3.19 1.88
N ARG A 23 10.04 -2.86 3.09
CA ARG A 23 9.47 -3.40 4.34
C ARG A 23 8.35 -2.50 4.84
N VAL A 24 7.16 -3.08 4.97
CA VAL A 24 5.94 -2.34 5.30
C VAL A 24 5.09 -3.07 6.35
N THR A 25 4.31 -2.30 7.10
CA THR A 25 3.43 -2.82 8.16
C THR A 25 1.98 -2.44 7.90
N GLY A 26 1.07 -3.41 7.98
CA GLY A 26 -0.36 -3.18 7.80
C GLY A 26 -1.00 -2.38 8.93
N GLN A 27 -1.74 -1.33 8.57
CA GLN A 27 -2.45 -0.45 9.49
C GLN A 27 -3.96 -0.70 9.53
N GLY A 28 -4.55 -1.15 8.42
CA GLY A 28 -5.98 -1.44 8.33
C GLY A 28 -6.56 -1.13 6.97
N ILE A 29 -7.89 -1.17 6.86
CA ILE A 29 -8.60 -0.94 5.60
C ILE A 29 -9.25 0.44 5.61
N VAL A 30 -9.18 1.14 4.48
CA VAL A 30 -9.98 2.34 4.21
C VAL A 30 -10.89 2.12 3.02
N TRP A 31 -11.93 2.94 2.92
CA TRP A 31 -12.78 3.02 1.75
C TRP A 31 -12.23 4.12 0.84
N GLY A 32 -11.88 3.76 -0.38
CA GLY A 32 -11.51 4.68 -1.43
C GLY A 32 -12.70 5.06 -2.32
N PRO A 33 -12.41 5.62 -3.50
CA PRO A 33 -13.42 6.06 -4.43
C PRO A 33 -14.29 4.88 -4.87
N GLU A 34 -15.58 5.17 -5.16
CA GLU A 34 -16.54 4.17 -5.66
C GLU A 34 -16.76 2.98 -4.71
N GLY A 35 -16.40 3.11 -3.43
CA GLY A 35 -16.55 2.04 -2.44
C GLY A 35 -15.50 0.94 -2.57
N VAL A 36 -14.41 1.16 -3.32
CA VAL A 36 -13.29 0.23 -3.40
C VAL A 36 -12.50 0.27 -2.10
N LYS A 37 -12.11 -0.89 -1.57
CA LYS A 37 -11.30 -0.97 -0.35
C LYS A 37 -9.81 -0.92 -0.66
N TYR A 38 -9.05 -0.25 0.20
CA TYR A 38 -7.59 -0.23 0.16
C TYR A 38 -7.04 -0.69 1.50
N TYR A 39 -5.97 -1.48 1.46
CA TYR A 39 -5.20 -1.85 2.62
C TYR A 39 -4.07 -0.84 2.79
N ILE A 40 -4.03 -0.21 3.96
CA ILE A 40 -3.04 0.82 4.29
C ILE A 40 -1.81 0.17 4.88
N LEU A 41 -0.67 0.55 4.33
CA LEU A 41 0.65 0.09 4.69
C LEU A 41 1.47 1.29 5.18
N GLU A 42 2.09 1.16 6.33
CA GLU A 42 3.10 2.09 6.83
C GLU A 42 4.48 1.63 6.36
N ILE A 43 5.26 2.56 5.80
CA ILE A 43 6.62 2.28 5.34
C ILE A 43 7.59 2.49 6.49
N SER A 44 8.49 1.53 6.71
CA SER A 44 9.48 1.61 7.79
C SER A 44 10.51 2.74 7.60
N GLU A 45 10.84 3.05 6.35
CA GLU A 45 11.70 4.16 5.95
C GLU A 45 10.92 5.05 4.98
N PRO A 46 10.86 6.37 5.20
CA PRO A 46 10.16 7.28 4.29
C PRO A 46 10.69 7.17 2.87
N LEU A 47 9.78 7.29 1.92
CA LEU A 47 10.04 7.10 0.51
C LEU A 47 9.86 8.44 -0.22
N ASP A 48 10.86 8.89 -0.97
CA ASP A 48 10.75 10.13 -1.74
C ASP A 48 10.30 9.80 -3.17
N VAL A 49 9.14 10.33 -3.57
CA VAL A 49 8.56 10.24 -4.93
C VAL A 49 8.16 11.63 -5.36
N ASP A 50 8.63 12.08 -6.53
CA ASP A 50 8.31 13.41 -7.09
C ASP A 50 8.44 14.57 -6.07
N ASP A 51 9.55 14.61 -5.32
CA ASP A 51 9.82 15.56 -4.24
C ASP A 51 8.85 15.49 -3.04
N GLN A 52 8.15 14.37 -2.86
CA GLN A 52 7.22 14.12 -1.75
C GLN A 52 7.70 12.97 -0.87
N THR A 53 7.78 13.23 0.43
CA THR A 53 8.06 12.19 1.43
C THR A 53 6.79 11.43 1.76
N ILE A 54 6.76 10.17 1.37
CA ILE A 54 5.65 9.23 1.55
C ILE A 54 5.91 8.36 2.77
N LEU A 55 4.94 8.33 3.69
CA LEU A 55 4.97 7.53 4.91
C LEU A 55 4.00 6.34 4.88
N GLN A 56 2.98 6.44 4.02
CA GLN A 56 1.95 5.42 3.88
C GLN A 56 1.64 5.14 2.42
N LEU A 57 1.40 3.87 2.13
CA LEU A 57 0.89 3.40 0.85
C LEU A 57 -0.51 2.85 1.05
N ALA A 58 -1.36 3.03 0.05
CA ALA A 58 -2.64 2.38 -0.08
C ALA A 58 -2.54 1.34 -1.20
N VAL A 59 -2.74 0.07 -0.87
CA VAL A 59 -2.70 -1.02 -1.84
C VAL A 59 -4.05 -1.68 -2.01
N ARG A 60 -4.31 -2.19 -3.21
CA ARG A 60 -5.47 -3.04 -3.51
C ARG A 60 -5.04 -4.15 -4.45
N PRO A 61 -5.72 -5.32 -4.46
CA PRO A 61 -5.50 -6.29 -5.51
C PRO A 61 -5.58 -5.64 -6.90
N HIS A 62 -4.63 -6.01 -7.77
CA HIS A 62 -4.54 -5.41 -9.11
C HIS A 62 -5.63 -5.93 -10.05
N TYR A 63 -6.00 -7.21 -9.95
CA TYR A 63 -6.98 -7.83 -10.82
C TYR A 63 -8.41 -7.63 -10.31
N ASP A 64 -9.32 -7.32 -11.22
CA ASP A 64 -10.72 -7.04 -10.89
C ASP A 64 -11.40 -8.26 -10.26
N GLY A 65 -12.14 -8.03 -9.17
CA GLY A 65 -12.85 -9.06 -8.43
C GLY A 65 -12.04 -9.75 -7.33
N ASP A 66 -10.73 -9.53 -7.27
CA ASP A 66 -9.91 -10.07 -6.18
C ASP A 66 -10.29 -9.44 -4.83
N PRO A 67 -10.43 -10.25 -3.76
CA PRO A 67 -10.81 -9.75 -2.45
C PRO A 67 -9.69 -8.95 -1.80
N ILE A 68 -10.06 -7.89 -1.05
CA ILE A 68 -9.11 -7.07 -0.28
C ILE A 68 -8.33 -7.86 0.77
N ASP A 69 -8.83 -9.03 1.16
CA ASP A 69 -8.14 -9.91 2.10
C ASP A 69 -6.88 -10.56 1.51
N ASN A 70 -6.72 -10.56 0.18
CA ASN A 70 -5.53 -11.11 -0.49
C ASN A 70 -4.23 -10.40 -0.05
N PRO A 71 -4.07 -9.07 -0.20
CA PRO A 71 -2.86 -8.38 0.24
C PRO A 71 -2.62 -8.44 1.76
N ILE A 72 -3.62 -8.88 2.53
CA ILE A 72 -3.50 -9.05 3.99
C ILE A 72 -3.00 -10.44 4.34
N ASN A 73 -3.46 -11.47 3.61
CA ASN A 73 -3.39 -12.88 3.99
C ASN A 73 -2.66 -13.79 2.98
N SER A 74 -2.26 -13.29 1.82
CA SER A 74 -1.55 -14.06 0.79
C SER A 74 -0.55 -13.21 -0.01
N THR A 75 0.21 -13.87 -0.88
CA THR A 75 1.05 -13.18 -1.86
C THR A 75 0.22 -12.87 -3.09
N CYS A 76 0.15 -11.60 -3.50
CA CYS A 76 -0.59 -11.19 -4.70
C CYS A 76 -0.02 -9.94 -5.36
N THR A 77 -0.42 -9.68 -6.60
CA THR A 77 -0.13 -8.43 -7.31
C THR A 77 -1.08 -7.34 -6.82
N VAL A 78 -0.55 -6.15 -6.56
CA VAL A 78 -1.29 -5.00 -6.05
C VAL A 78 -1.08 -3.75 -6.89
N GLY A 79 -2.14 -2.95 -7.05
CA GLY A 79 -2.00 -1.56 -7.42
C GLY A 79 -1.62 -0.74 -6.19
N ILE A 80 -0.74 0.23 -6.36
CA ILE A 80 -0.13 1.03 -5.30
C ILE A 80 -0.50 2.50 -5.52
N ALA A 81 -1.03 3.12 -4.47
CA ALA A 81 -1.27 4.54 -4.38
C ALA A 81 -0.68 5.08 -3.08
N TYR A 82 -0.60 6.40 -2.95
CA TYR A 82 -0.24 7.09 -1.73
C TYR A 82 -1.13 8.31 -1.50
N SER A 83 -1.10 8.87 -0.29
CA SER A 83 -1.86 10.07 0.06
C SER A 83 -1.17 11.33 -0.48
N ARG A 84 -1.92 12.43 -0.60
CA ARG A 84 -1.31 13.73 -0.90
C ARG A 84 -0.31 14.17 0.20
N PRO A 85 0.63 15.08 -0.12
CA PRO A 85 1.55 15.64 0.87
C PRO A 85 0.84 16.12 2.13
N GLY A 86 1.32 15.63 3.29
CA GLY A 86 0.80 15.99 4.60
C GLY A 86 -0.51 15.31 5.00
N ALA A 87 -1.11 14.47 4.14
CA ALA A 87 -2.27 13.66 4.48
C ALA A 87 -1.86 12.24 4.88
N VAL A 88 -2.62 11.65 5.80
CA VAL A 88 -2.48 10.25 6.23
C VAL A 88 -3.83 9.56 6.13
N PHE A 89 -3.81 8.27 5.82
CA PHE A 89 -5.01 7.45 5.81
C PHE A 89 -5.32 6.94 7.21
N THR A 90 -6.56 7.11 7.63
CA THR A 90 -7.09 6.61 8.89
C THR A 90 -7.97 5.39 8.62
N PRO A 91 -7.63 4.19 9.12
CA PRO A 91 -8.43 2.99 8.96
C PRO A 91 -9.91 3.21 9.33
N GLY A 92 -10.82 2.72 8.48
CA GLY A 92 -12.26 2.87 8.63
C GLY A 92 -12.86 4.12 8.00
N GLU A 93 -12.06 5.11 7.62
CA GLU A 93 -12.54 6.31 6.93
C GLU A 93 -12.82 6.09 5.45
N GLN A 94 -13.51 7.06 4.84
CA GLN A 94 -13.84 7.10 3.42
C GLN A 94 -13.16 8.29 2.74
N TYR A 95 -12.53 8.00 1.61
CA TYR A 95 -11.74 8.92 0.81
C TYR A 95 -12.23 8.94 -0.64
N GLY A 96 -12.10 10.09 -1.30
CA GLY A 96 -12.46 10.31 -2.70
C GLY A 96 -11.26 10.25 -3.64
N PHE A 97 -11.50 10.35 -4.96
CA PHE A 97 -10.44 10.27 -5.98
C PHE A 97 -9.32 11.28 -5.77
N LYS A 98 -9.64 12.43 -5.18
CA LYS A 98 -8.66 13.49 -4.95
C LYS A 98 -7.69 13.15 -3.84
N ASP A 99 -7.99 12.20 -2.97
CA ASP A 99 -7.16 11.90 -1.80
C ASP A 99 -6.04 10.89 -2.11
N PHE A 100 -6.09 10.25 -3.29
CA PHE A 100 -5.10 9.27 -3.75
C PHE A 100 -4.27 9.81 -4.91
N CYS A 101 -2.97 9.58 -4.84
CA CYS A 101 -2.05 9.62 -5.97
C CYS A 101 -1.76 8.17 -6.38
N PHE A 102 -2.25 7.75 -7.55
CA PHE A 102 -1.95 6.43 -8.10
C PHE A 102 -0.53 6.42 -8.65
N TRP A 103 0.23 5.39 -8.30
CA TRP A 103 1.67 5.40 -8.50
C TRP A 103 2.14 4.24 -9.36
N SER A 104 2.06 3.02 -8.85
CA SER A 104 2.71 1.87 -9.46
C SER A 104 1.91 0.58 -9.24
N VAL A 105 2.45 -0.53 -9.74
CA VAL A 105 2.00 -1.89 -9.49
C VAL A 105 3.14 -2.63 -8.80
N GLY A 106 2.82 -3.62 -7.99
CA GLY A 106 3.83 -4.42 -7.32
C GLY A 106 3.32 -5.76 -6.85
N LYS A 107 4.13 -6.45 -6.05
CA LYS A 107 3.76 -7.70 -5.38
C LYS A 107 3.96 -7.56 -3.89
N ILE A 108 2.91 -7.85 -3.14
CA ILE A 108 2.96 -7.92 -1.69
C ILE A 108 3.08 -9.37 -1.24
N GLN A 109 3.94 -9.61 -0.26
CA GLN A 109 4.14 -10.90 0.37
C GLN A 109 4.16 -10.74 1.89
N ILE A 110 3.47 -11.63 2.60
CA ILE A 110 3.52 -11.67 4.07
C ILE A 110 4.87 -12.18 4.53
N LEU A 111 5.45 -11.46 5.48
CA LEU A 111 6.56 -11.94 6.28
C LEU A 111 6.00 -12.79 7.41
N ASN A 112 5.74 -14.07 7.14
CA ASN A 112 5.40 -15.01 8.21
C ASN A 112 6.61 -15.13 9.14
N GLY A 113 6.43 -14.75 10.40
CA GLY A 113 7.35 -15.11 11.46
C GLY A 113 7.35 -16.63 11.60
N HIS A 114 8.34 -17.29 11.00
CA HIS A 114 8.75 -18.59 11.51
C HIS A 114 9.31 -18.35 12.92
N ASN A 115 8.49 -18.60 13.94
CA ASN A 115 9.00 -18.94 15.26
C ASN A 115 9.81 -20.23 15.18
#